data_AF-A0A357R6E4-F1
#
_entry.id   AF-A0A357R6E4-F1
#
_cell.length_a   1.000
_cell.length_b   1.000
_cell.length_c   1.000
_cell.angle_alpha   90.00
_cell.angle_beta   90.00
_cell.angle_gamma   90.00
#
_symmetry.space_group_name_H-M   'P 1'
#
loop_
_entity.id
_entity.type
_entity.pdbx_description
1 polymer ?
#
loop_
_entity_poly.entity_id
_entity_poly.type
_entity_poly.pdbx_seq_one_letter_code
_entity_poly.pdbx_strand_id
1 'polypeptide(L)'
;MLRMIIRFIVSALVLMFVGFLIPGFGPITFLNALIAAVVISVLGYVIEALFGKNVSPQGRGIIGFLTSAVVIYLAQYIVPDLDVTIIGALVAALIIGIIDVFVPTELR
;
A
#
# COMPACT_ATOMS: atom_id res chain seq x y z
N MET A 1 -5.91 -21.51 5.46
CA MET A 1 -7.11 -20.67 5.24
C MET A 1 -7.28 -19.60 6.31
N LEU A 2 -7.34 -19.94 7.60
CA LEU A 2 -7.50 -18.96 8.69
C LEU A 2 -6.43 -17.84 8.72
N ARG A 3 -5.15 -18.18 8.49
CA ARG A 3 -4.03 -17.21 8.40
C ARG A 3 -4.20 -16.19 7.26
N MET A 4 -4.79 -16.60 6.14
CA MET A 4 -4.99 -15.75 4.96
C MET A 4 -6.15 -14.78 5.19
N ILE A 5 -7.22 -15.26 5.84
CA ILE A 5 -8.37 -14.44 6.27
C ILE A 5 -7.92 -13.38 7.29
N ILE A 6 -7.12 -13.76 8.28
CA ILE A 6 -6.58 -12.82 9.27
C ILE A 6 -5.71 -11.76 8.60
N ARG A 7 -4.81 -12.14 7.68
CA ARG A 7 -4.00 -11.17 6.92
C ARG A 7 -4.87 -10.20 6.13
N PHE A 8 -5.90 -10.70 5.46
CA PHE A 8 -6.80 -9.88 4.66
C PHE A 8 -7.58 -8.86 5.50
N ILE A 9 -8.10 -9.29 6.66
CA ILE A 9 -8.79 -8.42 7.61
C ILE A 9 -7.83 -7.38 8.18
N VAL A 10 -6.61 -7.77 8.57
CA VAL A 10 -5.61 -6.86 9.11
C VAL A 10 -5.19 -5.83 8.05
N SER A 11 -4.94 -6.23 6.80
CA SER A 11 -4.64 -5.29 5.70
C SER A 11 -5.76 -4.28 5.46
N ALA A 12 -7.03 -4.70 5.50
CA ALA A 12 -8.16 -3.80 5.35
C ALA A 12 -8.30 -2.82 6.53
N LEU A 13 -8.10 -3.30 7.76
CA LEU A 13 -8.10 -2.46 8.97
C LEU A 13 -6.95 -1.45 8.95
N VAL A 14 -5.78 -1.87 8.47
CA VAL A 14 -4.62 -1.00 8.31
C VAL A 14 -4.92 0.11 7.30
N LEU A 15 -5.50 -0.22 6.14
CA LEU A 15 -5.89 0.79 5.15
C LEU A 15 -6.97 1.75 5.68
N MET A 16 -7.95 1.26 6.44
CA MET A 16 -8.95 2.12 7.08
C MET A 16 -8.33 3.01 8.16
N PHE A 17 -7.39 2.49 8.95
CA PHE A 17 -6.68 3.25 9.99
C PHE A 17 -5.78 4.33 9.37
N VAL A 18 -5.11 4.01 8.27
CA VAL A 18 -4.33 4.95 7.46
C VAL A 18 -5.24 6.02 6.87
N GLY A 19 -6.39 5.65 6.31
CA GLY A 19 -7.40 6.59 5.80
C GLY A 19 -7.97 7.52 6.88
N PHE A 20 -8.06 7.04 8.13
CA PHE A 20 -8.49 7.85 9.27
C PHE A 20 -7.40 8.81 9.77
N LEU A 21 -6.14 8.37 9.79
CA LEU A 21 -5.02 9.16 10.31
C LEU A 21 -4.48 10.20 9.33
N ILE A 22 -4.63 9.98 8.04
CA ILE A 22 -3.99 10.80 7.02
C ILE A 22 -4.99 11.81 6.44
N PRO A 23 -4.89 13.11 6.80
CA PRO A 23 -5.64 14.15 6.12
C PRO A 23 -5.25 14.19 4.65
N GLY A 24 -6.24 14.09 3.76
CA GLY A 24 -6.03 13.99 2.31
C GLY A 24 -5.84 12.56 1.77
N PHE A 25 -6.17 11.56 2.58
CA PHE A 25 -6.54 10.20 2.15
C PHE A 25 -8.06 10.11 2.33
N GLY A 26 -8.82 10.14 1.23
CA GLY A 26 -10.27 10.28 1.26
C GLY A 26 -10.96 9.20 2.11
N PRO A 27 -12.13 9.49 2.72
CA PRO A 27 -12.89 8.48 3.46
C PRO A 27 -13.38 7.39 2.50
N ILE A 28 -12.60 6.32 2.37
CA ILE A 28 -12.92 5.17 1.53
C ILE A 28 -13.85 4.22 2.28
N THR A 29 -14.88 3.73 1.57
CA THR A 29 -15.72 2.63 2.07
C THR A 29 -14.89 1.34 2.18
N PHE A 30 -15.31 0.39 3.02
CA PHE A 30 -14.62 -0.90 3.16
C PHE A 30 -14.42 -1.62 1.82
N LEU A 31 -15.42 -1.54 0.92
CA LEU A 31 -15.36 -2.13 -0.41
C LEU A 31 -14.28 -1.44 -1.27
N ASN A 32 -14.22 -0.11 -1.27
CA ASN A 32 -13.21 0.62 -2.03
C ASN A 32 -11.81 0.42 -1.45
N ALA A 33 -11.67 0.27 -0.13
CA ALA A 33 -10.41 -0.12 0.51
C ALA A 33 -9.96 -1.52 0.06
N LEU A 34 -10.90 -2.44 -0.15
CA LEU A 34 -10.60 -3.77 -0.67
C LEU A 34 -10.09 -3.72 -2.11
N ILE A 35 -10.77 -2.93 -2.95
CA ILE A 35 -10.36 -2.71 -4.34
C ILE A 35 -8.97 -2.04 -4.37
N ALA A 36 -8.73 -1.05 -3.51
CA ALA A 36 -7.43 -0.41 -3.36
C ALA A 36 -6.33 -1.40 -3.00
N ALA A 37 -6.57 -2.32 -2.06
CA ALA A 37 -5.60 -3.33 -1.67
C ALA A 37 -5.20 -4.21 -2.87
N VAL A 38 -6.17 -4.62 -3.70
CA VAL A 38 -5.93 -5.41 -4.92
C VAL A 38 -5.19 -4.59 -5.97
N VAL A 39 -5.58 -3.33 -6.18
CA VAL A 39 -4.92 -2.46 -7.16
C VAL A 39 -3.47 -2.19 -6.76
N ILE A 40 -3.24 -1.85 -5.49
CA ILE A 40 -1.90 -1.60 -4.93
C ILE A 40 -1.02 -2.84 -5.05
N SER A 41 -1.55 -4.05 -4.78
CA SER A 41 -0.77 -5.28 -4.91
C SER A 41 -0.39 -5.58 -6.37
N VAL A 42 -1.33 -5.41 -7.30
CA VAL A 42 -1.08 -5.61 -8.73
C VAL A 42 -0.06 -4.61 -9.25
N LEU A 43 -0.21 -3.32 -8.92
CA LEU A 43 0.73 -2.28 -9.32
C LEU A 43 2.12 -2.49 -8.71
N GLY A 44 2.18 -2.86 -7.42
CA GLY A 44 3.43 -3.21 -6.74
C GLY A 44 4.16 -4.33 -7.44
N TYR A 45 3.45 -5.43 -7.75
CA TYR A 45 4.00 -6.56 -8.50
C TYR A 45 4.53 -6.16 -9.88
N VAL A 46 3.80 -5.33 -10.63
CA VAL A 46 4.25 -4.85 -11.95
C VAL A 46 5.54 -4.05 -11.82
N ILE A 47 5.64 -3.14 -10.85
CA ILE A 47 6.87 -2.36 -10.65
C ILE A 47 8.01 -3.28 -10.19
N GLU A 48 7.77 -4.21 -9.28
CA GLU A 48 8.79 -5.15 -8.85
C GLU A 48 9.28 -6.03 -10.01
N ALA A 49 8.39 -6.52 -10.87
CA ALA A 49 8.76 -7.28 -12.06
C ALA A 49 9.65 -6.49 -13.03
N LEU A 50 9.46 -5.17 -13.12
CA LEU A 50 10.27 -4.28 -13.96
C LEU A 50 11.64 -3.95 -13.33
N PHE A 51 11.70 -3.75 -12.00
CA PHE A 51 12.88 -3.24 -11.29
C PHE A 51 13.68 -4.30 -10.48
N GLY A 52 13.10 -5.48 -10.23
CA GLY A 52 13.45 -6.39 -9.13
C GLY A 52 14.79 -7.14 -9.19
N LYS A 53 15.63 -6.91 -10.20
CA LYS A 53 16.91 -7.64 -10.35
C LYS A 53 18.18 -6.85 -10.01
N ASN A 54 18.10 -5.53 -9.86
CA ASN A 54 19.30 -4.67 -9.74
C ASN A 54 19.34 -3.80 -8.46
N VAL A 55 18.47 -4.02 -7.48
CA VAL A 55 18.41 -3.18 -6.28
C VAL A 55 19.42 -3.65 -5.22
N SER A 56 20.42 -2.82 -4.94
CA SER A 56 21.46 -3.11 -3.93
C SER A 56 20.85 -3.21 -2.52
N PRO A 57 21.38 -4.08 -1.63
CA PRO A 57 20.86 -4.26 -0.28
C PRO A 57 20.70 -2.98 0.54
N GLN A 58 21.63 -2.04 0.38
CA GLN A 58 21.65 -0.76 1.08
C GLN A 58 20.55 0.21 0.57
N GLY A 59 20.13 0.09 -0.69
CA GLY A 59 19.09 0.95 -1.30
C GLY A 59 17.67 0.40 -1.20
N ARG A 60 17.48 -0.88 -0.86
CA ARG A 60 16.16 -1.56 -0.87
C ARG A 60 15.10 -0.86 -0.03
N GLY A 61 15.46 -0.30 1.13
CA GLY A 61 14.50 0.37 2.01
C GLY A 61 13.91 1.64 1.40
N ILE A 62 14.77 2.54 0.92
CA ILE A 62 14.35 3.83 0.33
C ILE A 62 13.64 3.62 -1.00
N ILE A 63 14.18 2.73 -1.84
CA ILE A 63 13.58 2.41 -3.15
C ILE A 63 12.22 1.75 -2.94
N GLY A 64 12.09 0.82 -2.00
CA GLY A 64 10.80 0.21 -1.65
C GLY A 64 9.79 1.24 -1.14
N PHE A 65 10.22 2.15 -0.25
CA PHE A 65 9.37 3.23 0.26
C PHE A 65 8.83 4.14 -0.86
N LEU A 66 9.72 4.60 -1.75
CA LEU A 66 9.33 5.48 -2.87
C LEU A 66 8.43 4.74 -3.87
N THR A 67 8.74 3.47 -4.16
CA THR A 67 7.90 2.63 -5.01
C THR A 67 6.50 2.50 -4.41
N SER A 68 6.37 2.17 -3.13
CA SER A 68 5.07 2.07 -2.45
C SER A 68 4.31 3.40 -2.50
N ALA A 69 4.97 4.53 -2.30
CA ALA A 69 4.33 5.84 -2.39
C ALA A 69 3.80 6.13 -3.80
N VAL A 70 4.58 5.82 -4.84
CA VAL A 70 4.14 5.95 -6.23
C VAL A 70 2.95 5.04 -6.53
N VAL A 71 2.99 3.78 -6.08
CA VAL A 71 1.89 2.82 -6.27
C VAL A 71 0.60 3.31 -5.62
N ILE A 72 0.67 3.75 -4.37
CA ILE A 72 -0.49 4.26 -3.62
C ILE A 72 -1.06 5.50 -4.31
N TYR A 73 -0.20 6.41 -4.75
CA TYR A 73 -0.63 7.60 -5.49
C TYR A 73 -1.28 7.23 -6.83
N LEU A 74 -0.76 6.23 -7.54
CA LEU A 74 -1.34 5.78 -8.81
C LEU A 74 -2.66 5.01 -8.63
N ALA A 75 -2.84 4.32 -7.50
CA ALA A 75 -4.07 3.57 -7.22
C ALA A 75 -5.31 4.48 -7.22
N GLN A 76 -5.16 5.77 -6.88
CA GLN A 76 -6.24 6.76 -6.87
C GLN A 76 -6.96 6.90 -8.23
N TYR A 77 -6.27 6.63 -9.35
CA TYR A 77 -6.85 6.73 -10.69
C TYR A 77 -7.70 5.51 -11.09
N ILE A 78 -7.61 4.43 -10.31
CA ILE A 78 -8.29 3.16 -10.59
C ILE A 78 -9.40 2.93 -9.56
N VAL A 79 -9.18 3.35 -8.31
CA VAL A 79 -10.08 3.09 -7.19
C VAL A 79 -11.07 4.25 -7.03
N PRO A 80 -12.38 4.01 -7.09
CA PRO A 80 -13.39 5.03 -6.79
C PRO A 80 -13.27 5.56 -5.36
N ASP A 81 -13.52 6.86 -5.18
CA ASP A 81 -13.51 7.57 -3.89
C ASP A 81 -12.17 7.54 -3.14
N LEU A 82 -11.09 7.12 -3.80
CA LEU A 82 -9.74 7.19 -3.27
C LEU A 82 -9.10 8.50 -3.73
N ASP A 83 -9.17 9.53 -2.91
CA ASP A 83 -8.42 10.77 -3.13
C ASP A 83 -7.16 10.76 -2.29
N VAL A 84 -5.98 10.80 -2.93
CA VAL A 84 -4.68 10.72 -2.24
C VAL A 84 -3.75 11.82 -2.70
N THR A 85 -3.40 12.73 -1.79
CA THR A 85 -2.36 13.73 -2.05
C THR A 85 -0.97 13.10 -2.08
N ILE A 86 0.00 13.76 -2.72
CA ILE A 86 1.41 13.30 -2.75
C ILE A 86 1.96 13.10 -1.33
N ILE A 87 1.66 14.03 -0.41
CA ILE A 87 2.06 13.91 1.00
C ILE A 87 1.34 12.73 1.66
N GLY A 88 0.05 12.55 1.38
CA GLY A 88 -0.73 11.42 1.89
C GLY A 88 -0.17 10.07 1.44
N ALA A 89 0.26 9.96 0.18
CA ALA A 89 0.88 8.75 -0.35
C ALA A 89 2.24 8.44 0.32
N LEU A 90 3.06 9.46 0.59
CA LEU A 90 4.32 9.31 1.32
C LEU A 90 4.09 8.83 2.76
N VAL A 91 3.12 9.44 3.46
CA VAL A 91 2.78 9.04 4.84
C VAL A 91 2.18 7.63 4.85
N ALA A 92 1.29 7.30 3.90
CA ALA A 92 0.70 5.97 3.79
C ALA A 92 1.77 4.90 3.51
N ALA A 93 2.71 5.17 2.59
CA ALA A 93 3.83 4.27 2.31
C ALA A 93 4.72 4.05 3.55
N LEU A 94 4.90 5.08 4.37
CA LEU A 94 5.68 4.98 5.62
C LEU A 94 4.97 4.06 6.61
N ILE A 95 3.67 4.30 6.84
CA ILE A 95 2.87 3.53 7.78
C ILE A 95 2.75 2.07 7.32
N ILE A 96 2.44 1.84 6.05
CA ILE A 96 2.35 0.50 5.47
C ILE A 96 3.71 -0.22 5.57
N GLY A 97 4.81 0.47 5.27
CA GLY A 97 6.16 -0.10 5.40
C GLY A 97 6.50 -0.52 6.83
N ILE A 98 6.10 0.28 7.83
CA ILE A 98 6.26 -0.08 9.25
C ILE A 98 5.41 -1.29 9.60
N ILE A 99 4.13 -1.29 9.17
CA ILE A 99 3.19 -2.36 9.49
C ILE A 99 3.60 -3.69 8.87
N ASP A 100 4.13 -3.67 7.64
CA ASP A 100 4.58 -4.88 6.94
C ASP A 100 5.75 -5.58 7.65
N VAL A 101 6.55 -4.85 8.42
CA VAL A 101 7.61 -5.46 9.27
C VAL A 101 7.00 -6.30 10.40
N PHE A 102 5.89 -5.84 10.99
CA PHE A 102 5.22 -6.51 12.11
C PHE A 102 4.22 -7.57 11.67
N VAL A 103 3.55 -7.32 10.56
CA VAL A 103 2.60 -8.23 9.92
C VAL A 103 3.14 -8.44 8.51
N PRO A 104 4.04 -9.42 8.31
CA PRO A 104 4.56 -9.72 6.98
C PRO A 104 3.40 -10.07 6.07
N THR A 105 3.00 -9.08 5.28
CA THR A 105 2.14 -9.31 4.16
C THR A 105 3.09 -9.71 3.05
N GLU A 106 3.00 -10.95 2.59
CA GLU A 106 3.53 -11.34 1.28
C GLU A 106 2.75 -10.62 0.17
N LEU A 107 2.68 -9.29 0.25
CA LEU A 107 2.22 -8.35 -0.75
C LEU A 107 3.46 -7.70 -1.39
N ARG A 108 4.48 -8.52 -1.67
CA ARG A 108 5.59 -8.21 -2.56
C ARG A 108 5.32 -8.94 -3.87
#